data_AF-Q6XIE6-F1
#
_entry.id   AF-Q6XIE6-F1
#
_cell.length_a   1.000
_cell.length_b   1.000
_cell.length_c   1.000
_cell.angle_alpha   90.00
_cell.angle_beta   90.00
_cell.angle_gamma   90.00
#
_symmetry.space_group_name_H-M   'P 1'
#
loop_
_entity.id
_entity.type
_entity.pdbx_description
1 polymer ?
#
loop_
_entity_poly.entity_id
_entity_poly.type
_entity_poly.pdbx_seq_one_letter_code
_entity_poly.pdbx_strand_id
1 'polypeptide(L)'
;VALGEYMKVHSHACIGGTNVREDARILESGCHVVVGTPGRVYDMINRKVLRTQYIKLFVLDEADEMLSRGFKDQIQDVFKMLPPDVQVILLSATMPPDVLEVSRCFMREPVSILVKKEELTLEGIKQFYVNVKQENWKLGTLCDLYDTLSITQSVIFCNTRRKVDQLTQEMSLHNFTVSAMHGDMEQRDREVIMKQFRSGSSRVLIT
;
A
#
# COMPACT_ATOMS: atom_id res chain seq x y z
N VAL A 1 -17.20 3.83 10.18
CA VAL A 1 -17.92 2.64 10.66
C VAL A 1 -17.64 1.52 9.69
N ALA A 2 -16.96 0.47 10.14
CA ALA A 2 -16.57 -0.65 9.28
C ALA A 2 -17.60 -1.78 9.40
N LEU A 3 -17.88 -2.50 8.31
CA LEU A 3 -18.81 -3.65 8.30
C LEU A 3 -18.52 -4.66 9.42
N GLY A 4 -17.24 -4.87 9.74
CA GLY A 4 -16.80 -5.79 10.80
C GLY A 4 -17.27 -5.43 12.22
N GLU A 5 -17.54 -4.14 12.51
CA GLU A 5 -17.98 -3.68 13.84
C GLU A 5 -19.36 -4.24 14.20
N TYR A 6 -20.26 -4.37 13.21
CA TYR A 6 -21.61 -4.91 13.42
C TYR A 6 -21.65 -6.44 13.47
N MET A 7 -20.66 -7.10 12.85
CA MET A 7 -20.61 -8.56 12.74
C MET A 7 -19.69 -9.22 13.79
N LYS A 8 -19.02 -8.42 14.63
CA LYS A 8 -18.02 -8.88 15.61
C LYS A 8 -16.90 -9.70 14.95
N VAL A 9 -16.47 -9.28 13.77
CA VAL A 9 -15.38 -9.94 13.03
C VAL A 9 -14.04 -9.54 13.64
N HIS A 10 -13.31 -10.52 14.17
CA HIS A 10 -11.89 -10.37 14.50
C HIS A 10 -11.02 -10.34 13.23
N SER A 11 -10.35 -9.22 13.00
CA SER A 11 -9.38 -9.03 11.91
C SER A 11 -8.03 -8.58 12.47
N HIS A 12 -6.93 -9.05 11.88
CA HIS A 12 -5.57 -8.68 12.30
C HIS A 12 -4.68 -8.29 11.11
N ALA A 13 -3.81 -7.30 11.32
CA ALA A 13 -2.86 -6.83 10.33
C ALA A 13 -1.45 -7.36 10.60
N CYS A 14 -0.98 -8.28 9.77
CA CYS A 14 0.35 -8.90 9.79
C CYS A 14 1.30 -8.14 8.86
N ILE A 15 1.88 -7.04 9.34
CA ILE A 15 2.81 -6.20 8.57
C ILE A 15 4.24 -6.27 9.10
N GLY A 16 5.22 -6.03 8.23
CA GLY A 16 6.62 -5.89 8.64
C GLY A 16 6.82 -4.70 9.58
N GLY A 17 7.83 -4.76 10.46
CA GLY A 17 8.15 -3.68 11.40
C GLY A 17 7.36 -3.70 12.72
N THR A 18 6.31 -4.51 12.84
CA THR A 18 5.57 -4.72 14.10
C THR A 18 6.13 -5.89 14.92
N ASN A 19 5.75 -5.97 16.19
CA ASN A 19 6.22 -7.00 17.12
C ASN A 19 5.66 -8.39 16.77
N VAL A 20 6.56 -9.27 16.34
CA VAL A 20 6.24 -10.65 15.93
C VAL A 20 5.55 -11.45 17.03
N ARG A 21 5.92 -11.24 18.30
CA ARG A 21 5.32 -11.98 19.43
C ARG A 21 3.88 -11.56 19.69
N GLU A 22 3.58 -10.29 19.44
CA GLU A 22 2.23 -9.75 19.60
C GLU A 22 1.32 -10.27 18.47
N ASP A 23 1.81 -10.22 17.22
CA ASP A 23 1.12 -10.84 16.08
C ASP A 23 0.82 -12.32 16.35
N ALA A 24 1.82 -13.06 16.84
CA ALA A 24 1.67 -14.47 17.15
C ALA A 24 0.57 -14.71 18.19
N ARG A 25 0.58 -13.94 19.29
CA ARG A 25 -0.43 -14.06 20.36
C ARG A 25 -1.84 -13.78 19.85
N ILE A 26 -2.02 -12.76 19.00
CA ILE A 26 -3.33 -12.41 18.44
C ILE A 26 -3.82 -13.52 17.51
N LEU A 27 -2.95 -14.03 16.64
CA LEU A 27 -3.30 -15.13 15.73
C LEU A 27 -3.62 -16.43 16.47
N GLU A 28 -2.92 -16.74 17.56
CA GLU A 28 -3.21 -17.89 18.43
C GLU A 28 -4.57 -17.77 19.12
N SER A 29 -5.01 -16.55 19.46
CA SER A 29 -6.33 -16.31 20.04
C SER A 29 -7.49 -16.54 19.07
N GLY A 30 -7.19 -16.66 17.78
CA GLY A 30 -8.15 -16.85 16.70
C GLY A 30 -8.47 -15.55 15.96
N CYS A 31 -8.39 -15.60 14.64
CA CYS A 31 -8.68 -14.46 13.77
C CYS A 31 -9.47 -14.94 12.55
N HIS A 32 -10.49 -14.19 12.14
CA HIS A 32 -11.30 -14.54 10.96
C HIS A 32 -10.69 -14.00 9.67
N VAL A 33 -10.04 -12.83 9.72
CA VAL A 33 -9.46 -12.15 8.55
C VAL A 33 -8.05 -11.68 8.89
N VAL A 34 -7.07 -12.14 8.14
CA VAL A 34 -5.68 -11.67 8.26
C VAL A 34 -5.33 -10.87 7.01
N VAL A 35 -4.87 -9.64 7.20
CA VAL A 35 -4.37 -8.77 6.14
C VAL A 35 -2.89 -8.57 6.38
N GLY A 36 -2.03 -8.68 5.37
CA GLY A 36 -0.60 -8.54 5.65
C GLY A 36 0.29 -8.59 4.43
N THR A 37 1.56 -8.23 4.63
CA THR A 37 2.57 -8.35 3.57
C THR A 37 3.00 -9.80 3.42
N PRO A 38 3.33 -10.27 2.19
CA PRO A 38 3.65 -11.68 1.93
C PRO A 38 4.70 -12.25 2.88
N GLY A 39 5.80 -11.54 3.11
CA GLY A 39 6.87 -11.99 3.99
C GLY A 39 6.43 -12.21 5.44
N ARG A 40 5.62 -11.31 6.02
CA ARG A 40 5.13 -11.48 7.41
C ARG A 40 4.08 -12.57 7.50
N VAL A 41 3.17 -12.66 6.54
CA VAL A 41 2.17 -13.73 6.48
C VAL A 41 2.84 -15.10 6.34
N TYR A 42 3.81 -15.21 5.44
CA TYR A 42 4.62 -16.43 5.26
C TYR A 42 5.31 -16.85 6.57
N ASP A 43 5.97 -15.94 7.28
CA ASP A 43 6.61 -16.22 8.57
C ASP A 43 5.60 -16.73 9.61
N MET A 44 4.40 -16.14 9.68
CA MET A 44 3.36 -16.57 10.63
C MET A 44 2.80 -17.97 10.31
N ILE A 45 2.68 -18.32 9.03
CA ILE A 45 2.27 -19.67 8.61
C ILE A 45 3.39 -20.68 8.91
N ASN A 46 4.64 -20.34 8.58
CA ASN A 46 5.79 -21.24 8.79
C ASN A 46 6.03 -21.55 10.28
N ARG A 47 5.78 -20.56 11.17
CA ARG A 47 5.79 -20.75 12.63
C ARG A 47 4.60 -21.55 13.16
N LYS A 48 3.65 -21.94 12.31
CA LYS A 48 2.40 -22.65 12.65
C LYS A 48 1.47 -21.87 13.58
N VAL A 49 1.65 -20.55 13.65
CA VAL A 49 0.82 -19.65 14.42
C VAL A 49 -0.43 -19.27 13.62
N LEU A 50 -0.26 -18.95 12.32
CA LEU A 50 -1.37 -18.80 11.40
C LEU A 50 -1.78 -20.16 10.84
N ARG A 51 -2.89 -20.71 11.32
CA ARG A 51 -3.43 -21.99 10.85
C ARG A 51 -4.21 -21.80 9.55
N THR A 52 -3.74 -22.42 8.47
CA THR A 52 -4.32 -22.27 7.13
C THR A 52 -5.48 -23.24 6.82
N GLN A 53 -5.70 -24.24 7.68
CA GLN A 53 -6.65 -25.36 7.44
C GLN A 53 -8.09 -24.92 7.15
N TYR A 54 -8.52 -23.77 7.69
CA TYR A 54 -9.89 -23.27 7.54
C TYR A 54 -9.99 -22.07 6.59
N ILE A 55 -8.90 -21.72 5.90
CA ILE A 55 -8.88 -20.60 4.96
C ILE A 55 -9.65 -21.00 3.70
N LYS A 56 -10.75 -20.29 3.43
CA LYS A 56 -11.59 -20.49 2.24
C LYS A 56 -11.35 -19.44 1.17
N LEU A 57 -10.74 -18.32 1.52
CA LEU A 57 -10.55 -17.17 0.62
C LEU A 57 -9.12 -16.65 0.75
N PHE A 58 -8.47 -16.45 -0.38
CA PHE A 58 -7.16 -15.82 -0.51
C PHE A 58 -7.26 -14.66 -1.50
N VAL A 59 -6.93 -13.45 -1.04
CA VAL A 59 -7.04 -12.23 -1.83
C VAL A 59 -5.66 -11.64 -2.05
N LEU A 60 -5.30 -11.43 -3.31
CA LEU A 60 -4.13 -10.69 -3.74
C LEU A 60 -4.58 -9.30 -4.18
N ASP A 61 -4.21 -8.28 -3.42
CA ASP A 61 -4.51 -6.88 -3.73
C ASP A 61 -3.26 -6.20 -4.30
N GLU A 62 -3.44 -5.26 -5.24
CA GLU A 62 -2.35 -4.59 -5.96
C GLU A 62 -1.30 -5.57 -6.54
N ALA A 63 -1.77 -6.62 -7.22
CA ALA A 63 -0.92 -7.73 -7.64
C ALA A 63 0.23 -7.33 -8.59
N ASP A 64 0.04 -6.30 -9.42
CA ASP A 64 1.10 -5.70 -10.24
C ASP A 64 2.24 -5.12 -9.39
N GLU A 65 1.89 -4.37 -8.33
CA GLU A 65 2.87 -3.85 -7.38
C GLU A 65 3.60 -4.98 -6.66
N MET A 66 2.87 -5.99 -6.16
CA MET A 66 3.47 -7.10 -5.42
C MET A 66 4.51 -7.86 -6.26
N LEU A 67 4.23 -8.09 -7.55
CA LEU A 67 5.16 -8.77 -8.45
C LEU A 67 6.35 -7.88 -8.83
N SER A 68 6.13 -6.58 -9.04
CA SER A 68 7.21 -5.63 -9.32
C SER A 68 8.25 -5.54 -8.18
N ARG A 69 7.81 -5.75 -6.94
CA ARG A 69 8.66 -5.78 -5.74
C ARG A 69 9.38 -7.12 -5.52
N GLY A 70 9.21 -8.09 -6.42
CA GLY A 70 9.86 -9.39 -6.32
C GLY A 70 9.21 -10.32 -5.28
N PHE A 71 7.95 -10.10 -4.90
CA PHE A 71 7.25 -10.99 -3.95
C PHE A 71 6.67 -12.26 -4.60
N LYS A 72 6.96 -12.54 -5.86
CA LYS A 72 6.44 -13.71 -6.61
C LYS A 72 6.65 -15.02 -5.84
N ASP A 73 7.87 -15.27 -5.38
CA ASP A 73 8.23 -16.52 -4.70
C ASP A 73 7.51 -16.64 -3.34
N GLN A 74 7.43 -15.54 -2.59
CA GLN A 74 6.75 -15.50 -1.29
C GLN A 74 5.24 -15.75 -1.43
N ILE A 75 4.61 -15.20 -2.47
CA ILE A 75 3.20 -15.46 -2.77
C ILE A 75 2.99 -16.93 -3.14
N GLN A 76 3.87 -17.50 -3.97
CA GLN A 76 3.83 -18.93 -4.31
C GLN A 76 3.96 -19.81 -3.07
N ASP A 77 4.86 -19.46 -2.16
CA ASP A 77 5.09 -20.26 -0.96
C ASP A 77 3.92 -20.17 0.03
N VAL A 78 3.32 -18.98 0.20
CA VAL A 78 2.06 -18.84 0.94
C VAL A 78 0.97 -19.72 0.31
N PHE A 79 0.79 -19.64 -1.00
CA PHE A 79 -0.26 -20.39 -1.71
C PHE A 79 -0.09 -21.91 -1.57
N LYS A 80 1.14 -22.44 -1.64
CA LYS A 80 1.42 -23.88 -1.44
C LYS A 80 1.01 -24.40 -0.05
N MET A 81 0.91 -23.51 0.94
CA MET A 81 0.52 -23.86 2.31
C MET A 81 -0.99 -23.68 2.57
N LEU A 82 -1.75 -23.23 1.58
CA LEU A 82 -3.21 -23.08 1.68
C LEU A 82 -3.95 -24.37 1.29
N PRO A 83 -5.20 -24.53 1.74
CA PRO A 83 -6.05 -25.65 1.32
C PRO A 83 -6.27 -25.67 -0.21
N PRO A 84 -6.41 -26.86 -0.82
CA PRO A 84 -6.55 -27.01 -2.27
C PRO A 84 -7.90 -26.50 -2.81
N ASP A 85 -8.89 -26.25 -1.96
CA ASP A 85 -10.23 -25.74 -2.27
C ASP A 85 -10.37 -24.23 -1.99
N VAL A 86 -9.27 -23.53 -1.71
CA VAL A 86 -9.29 -22.09 -1.47
C VAL A 86 -9.74 -21.32 -2.72
N GLN A 87 -10.68 -20.38 -2.54
CA GLN A 87 -11.05 -19.42 -3.57
C GLN A 87 -9.99 -18.32 -3.63
N VAL A 88 -9.47 -18.04 -4.83
CA VAL A 88 -8.48 -16.97 -5.05
C VAL A 88 -9.15 -15.79 -5.73
N ILE A 89 -8.90 -14.59 -5.21
CA ILE A 89 -9.27 -13.31 -5.83
C ILE A 89 -7.99 -12.52 -6.09
N LEU A 90 -7.86 -11.98 -7.29
CA LEU A 90 -6.74 -11.12 -7.68
C LEU A 90 -7.30 -9.78 -8.12
N LEU A 91 -6.83 -8.72 -7.46
CA LEU A 91 -7.15 -7.33 -7.74
C LEU A 91 -5.86 -6.65 -8.17
N SER A 92 -5.93 -5.90 -9.27
CA SER A 92 -4.77 -5.21 -9.84
C SER A 92 -5.24 -4.05 -10.69
N ALA A 93 -4.53 -2.92 -10.62
CA ALA A 93 -4.82 -1.77 -11.48
C ALA A 93 -4.38 -2.03 -12.92
N THR A 94 -3.28 -2.76 -13.10
CA THR A 94 -2.75 -3.17 -14.40
C THR A 94 -2.61 -4.68 -14.51
N MET A 95 -2.66 -5.21 -15.73
CA MET A 95 -2.52 -6.65 -16.01
C MET A 95 -1.30 -6.92 -16.92
N PRO A 96 -0.07 -6.72 -16.44
CA PRO A 96 1.13 -7.11 -17.19
C PRO A 96 1.20 -8.64 -17.33
N PRO A 97 2.05 -9.16 -18.24
CA PRO A 97 2.21 -10.60 -18.46
C PRO A 97 2.46 -11.41 -17.19
N ASP A 98 3.24 -10.88 -16.25
CA ASP A 98 3.59 -11.55 -14.99
C ASP A 98 2.35 -11.77 -14.09
N VAL A 99 1.45 -10.78 -14.03
CA VAL A 99 0.18 -10.89 -13.28
C VAL A 99 -0.75 -11.91 -13.94
N LEU A 100 -0.78 -11.95 -15.27
CA LEU A 100 -1.55 -12.94 -16.01
C LEU A 100 -1.03 -14.37 -15.80
N GLU A 101 0.30 -14.55 -15.74
CA GLU A 101 0.92 -15.84 -15.42
C GLU A 101 0.53 -16.30 -14.01
N VAL A 102 0.63 -15.41 -13.04
CA VAL A 102 0.21 -15.64 -11.64
C VAL A 102 -1.26 -16.03 -11.54
N SER A 103 -2.15 -15.33 -12.25
CA SER A 103 -3.57 -15.67 -12.32
C SER A 103 -3.77 -17.09 -12.86
N ARG A 104 -3.07 -17.47 -13.93
CA ARG A 104 -3.17 -18.83 -14.53
C ARG A 104 -2.66 -19.94 -13.62
N CYS A 105 -1.65 -19.65 -12.79
CA CYS A 105 -1.08 -20.64 -11.87
C CYS A 105 -1.94 -20.86 -10.63
N PHE A 106 -2.57 -19.81 -10.09
CA PHE A 106 -3.26 -19.88 -8.81
C PHE A 106 -4.77 -20.03 -8.92
N MET A 107 -5.38 -19.62 -10.03
CA MET A 107 -6.82 -19.61 -10.20
C MET A 107 -7.30 -20.77 -11.08
N ARG A 108 -8.45 -21.35 -10.72
CA ARG A 108 -9.15 -22.35 -11.54
C ARG A 108 -10.34 -21.68 -12.20
N GLU A 109 -10.36 -21.65 -13.53
CA GLU A 109 -11.44 -21.05 -14.33
C GLU A 109 -11.90 -19.66 -13.81
N PRO A 110 -10.99 -18.67 -13.72
CA PRO A 110 -11.32 -17.38 -13.13
C PRO A 110 -12.32 -16.60 -13.98
N VAL A 111 -13.25 -15.92 -13.31
CA VAL A 111 -14.09 -14.89 -13.93
C VAL A 111 -13.28 -13.60 -14.02
N SER A 112 -13.00 -13.17 -15.25
CA SER A 112 -12.23 -11.95 -15.51
C SER A 112 -13.16 -10.74 -15.66
N ILE A 113 -13.04 -9.78 -14.74
CA ILE A 113 -13.69 -8.47 -14.84
C ILE A 113 -12.62 -7.44 -15.18
N LEU A 114 -12.55 -7.04 -16.46
CA LEU A 114 -11.52 -6.15 -16.97
C LEU A 114 -12.12 -4.81 -17.38
N VAL A 115 -11.45 -3.73 -16.99
CA VAL A 115 -11.77 -2.37 -17.45
C VAL A 115 -10.98 -2.10 -18.74
N LYS A 116 -11.64 -1.60 -19.78
CA LYS A 116 -10.97 -1.29 -21.06
C LYS A 116 -9.99 -0.13 -20.88
N LYS A 117 -8.82 -0.26 -21.51
CA LYS A 117 -7.68 0.65 -21.40
C LYS A 117 -7.97 2.10 -21.82
N GLU A 118 -8.99 2.32 -22.67
CA GLU A 118 -9.35 3.65 -23.19
C GLU A 118 -9.91 4.60 -22.12
N GLU A 119 -10.38 4.07 -20.97
CA GLU A 119 -10.89 4.86 -19.84
C GLU A 119 -9.90 4.93 -18.65
N LEU A 120 -8.60 4.64 -18.84
CA LEU A 120 -7.62 4.71 -17.75
C LEU A 120 -7.25 6.13 -17.31
N THR A 121 -7.52 7.14 -18.15
CA THR A 121 -7.55 8.51 -17.63
C THR A 121 -8.84 8.65 -16.85
N LEU A 122 -8.74 8.49 -15.52
CA LEU A 122 -9.85 8.71 -14.59
C LEU A 122 -10.58 10.00 -14.99
N GLU A 123 -11.80 9.88 -15.52
CA GLU A 123 -12.65 11.02 -15.84
C GLU A 123 -12.86 11.83 -14.56
N GLY A 124 -12.21 12.99 -14.49
CA GLY A 124 -12.16 13.83 -13.28
C GLY A 124 -10.76 14.19 -12.80
N ILE A 125 -9.71 13.45 -13.21
CA ILE A 125 -8.32 13.84 -12.94
C ILE A 125 -7.77 14.66 -14.10
N LYS A 126 -7.67 15.97 -13.86
CA LYS A 126 -7.00 16.89 -14.79
C LYS A 126 -5.48 16.76 -14.61
N GLN A 127 -4.80 16.33 -15.66
CA GLN A 127 -3.35 16.13 -15.67
C GLN A 127 -2.66 17.32 -16.34
N PHE A 128 -1.65 17.87 -15.68
CA PHE A 128 -0.86 18.99 -16.18
C PHE A 128 0.63 18.70 -15.99
N TYR A 129 1.47 19.37 -16.78
CA TYR A 129 2.92 19.37 -16.56
C TYR A 129 3.44 20.79 -16.63
N VAL A 130 4.49 21.07 -15.86
CA VAL A 130 5.22 22.34 -15.93
C VAL A 130 6.64 22.05 -16.38
N ASN A 131 7.03 22.65 -17.52
CA ASN A 131 8.36 22.45 -18.07
C ASN A 131 9.38 23.36 -17.36
N VAL A 132 10.00 22.84 -16.30
CA VAL A 132 11.09 23.52 -15.59
C VAL A 132 12.46 23.18 -16.22
N LYS A 133 13.22 24.21 -16.62
CA LYS A 133 14.53 24.02 -17.28
C LYS A 133 15.63 23.53 -16.33
N GLN A 134 15.53 23.88 -15.06
CA GLN A 134 16.52 23.56 -14.03
C GLN A 134 15.84 22.98 -12.80
N GLU A 135 16.51 22.04 -12.11
CA GLU A 135 15.98 21.33 -10.94
C GLU A 135 15.67 22.29 -9.76
N ASN A 136 16.53 23.28 -9.54
CA ASN A 136 16.35 24.32 -8.51
C ASN A 136 15.14 25.22 -8.75
N TRP A 137 14.58 25.26 -9.97
CA TRP A 137 13.37 26.05 -10.26
C TRP A 137 12.09 25.34 -9.81
N LYS A 138 12.14 24.03 -9.52
CA LYS A 138 10.97 23.26 -9.06
C LYS A 138 10.42 23.76 -7.73
N LEU A 139 11.29 24.12 -6.78
CA LEU A 139 10.85 24.62 -5.48
C LEU A 139 10.06 25.93 -5.62
N GLY A 140 10.61 26.90 -6.37
CA GLY A 140 9.92 28.17 -6.64
C GLY A 140 8.57 27.95 -7.33
N THR A 141 8.55 27.10 -8.37
CA THR A 141 7.31 26.74 -9.08
C THR A 141 6.29 26.09 -8.14
N LEU A 142 6.74 25.23 -7.22
CA LEU A 142 5.87 24.58 -6.25
C LEU A 142 5.25 25.60 -5.27
N CYS A 143 6.05 26.54 -4.75
CA CYS A 143 5.55 27.62 -3.91
C CYS A 143 4.53 28.48 -4.66
N ASP A 144 4.81 28.87 -5.92
CA ASP A 144 3.89 29.64 -6.75
C ASP A 144 2.54 28.92 -6.95
N LEU A 145 2.55 27.59 -7.07
CA LEU A 145 1.33 26.78 -7.14
C LEU A 145 0.54 26.82 -5.83
N TYR A 146 1.19 26.77 -4.66
CA TYR A 146 0.52 26.89 -3.38
C TYR A 146 -0.03 28.30 -3.13
N ASP A 147 0.62 29.35 -3.65
CA ASP A 147 0.14 30.73 -3.53
C ASP A 147 -1.05 31.01 -4.45
N THR A 148 -1.09 30.38 -5.63
CA THR A 148 -2.15 30.60 -6.63
C THR A 148 -3.37 29.69 -6.39
N LEU A 149 -3.17 28.49 -5.87
CA LEU A 149 -4.21 27.47 -5.75
C LEU A 149 -4.59 27.21 -4.29
N SER A 150 -5.89 27.20 -4.02
CA SER A 150 -6.43 26.79 -2.72
C SER A 150 -6.40 25.25 -2.59
N ILE A 151 -5.26 24.70 -2.17
CA ILE A 151 -5.06 23.25 -2.02
C ILE A 151 -5.47 22.81 -0.60
N THR A 152 -6.44 21.91 -0.47
CA THR A 152 -6.86 21.37 0.85
C THR A 152 -5.81 20.44 1.44
N GLN A 153 -5.50 19.36 0.71
CA GLN A 153 -4.42 18.43 1.01
C GLN A 153 -3.72 18.01 -0.29
N SER A 154 -2.44 17.71 -0.19
CA SER A 154 -1.62 17.31 -1.34
C SER A 154 -0.62 16.23 -0.96
N VAL A 155 -0.26 15.42 -1.96
CA VAL A 155 0.83 14.45 -1.88
C VAL A 155 1.86 14.83 -2.94
N ILE A 156 3.12 14.97 -2.53
CA ILE A 156 4.25 15.29 -3.41
C ILE A 156 5.18 14.07 -3.44
N PHE A 157 5.35 13.50 -4.63
CA PHE A 157 6.21 12.35 -4.83
C PHE A 157 7.63 12.78 -5.22
N CYS A 158 8.62 12.20 -4.57
CA CYS A 158 10.04 12.37 -4.86
C CYS A 158 10.69 11.01 -5.16
N ASN A 159 11.59 10.97 -6.14
CA ASN A 159 12.23 9.71 -6.54
C ASN A 159 13.22 9.16 -5.51
N THR A 160 13.77 10.01 -4.63
CA THR A 160 14.79 9.60 -3.66
C THR A 160 14.46 10.09 -2.26
N ARG A 161 14.83 9.27 -1.26
CA ARG A 161 14.65 9.57 0.17
C ARG A 161 15.34 10.88 0.55
N ARG A 162 16.58 11.08 0.07
CA ARG A 162 17.32 12.32 0.28
C ARG A 162 16.56 13.55 -0.23
N LYS A 163 15.85 13.43 -1.37
CA LYS A 163 15.07 14.55 -1.92
C LYS A 163 13.82 14.81 -1.08
N VAL A 164 13.17 13.77 -0.53
CA VAL A 164 12.07 13.91 0.43
C VAL A 164 12.52 14.75 1.62
N ASP A 165 13.66 14.42 2.24
CA ASP A 165 14.18 15.14 3.41
C ASP A 165 14.53 16.60 3.07
N GLN A 166 15.23 16.80 1.95
CA GLN A 166 15.62 18.13 1.48
C GLN A 166 14.40 19.02 1.21
N LEU A 167 13.42 18.51 0.46
CA LEU A 167 12.22 19.26 0.11
C LEU A 167 11.38 19.57 1.37
N THR A 168 11.33 18.64 2.32
CA THR A 168 10.64 18.85 3.60
C THR A 168 11.25 19.99 4.39
N GLN A 169 12.59 20.04 4.48
CA GLN A 169 13.29 21.16 5.14
C GLN A 169 13.04 22.48 4.41
N GLU A 170 13.19 22.51 3.09
CA GLU A 170 12.98 23.71 2.27
C GLU A 170 11.55 24.25 2.43
N MET A 171 10.53 23.40 2.30
CA MET A 171 9.13 23.81 2.47
C MET A 171 8.81 24.24 3.91
N SER A 172 9.43 23.61 4.92
CA SER A 172 9.25 24.02 6.32
C SER A 172 9.81 25.42 6.57
N LEU A 173 10.95 25.77 5.94
CA LEU A 173 11.52 27.13 6.00
C LEU A 173 10.61 28.19 5.37
N HIS A 174 9.80 27.79 4.38
CA HIS A 174 8.77 28.62 3.77
C HIS A 174 7.43 28.61 4.54
N ASN A 175 7.43 28.18 5.82
CA ASN A 175 6.26 28.10 6.71
C ASN A 175 5.13 27.17 6.24
N PHE A 176 5.42 26.20 5.37
CA PHE A 176 4.44 25.15 5.05
C PHE A 176 4.40 24.07 6.12
N THR A 177 3.20 23.65 6.51
CA THR A 177 3.01 22.47 7.37
C THR A 177 3.11 21.20 6.53
N VAL A 178 4.32 20.64 6.49
CA VAL A 178 4.66 19.45 5.72
C VAL A 178 4.93 18.26 6.64
N SER A 179 4.60 17.06 6.16
CA SER A 179 5.05 15.80 6.74
C SER A 179 5.80 15.00 5.69
N ALA A 180 6.88 14.34 6.10
CA ALA A 180 7.67 13.48 5.24
C ALA A 180 7.42 12.02 5.60
N MET A 181 7.35 11.12 4.61
CA MET A 181 7.35 9.68 4.84
C MET A 181 8.28 9.00 3.85
N HIS A 182 9.23 8.19 4.32
CA HIS A 182 10.08 7.37 3.46
C HIS A 182 10.36 5.99 4.08
N GLY A 183 10.93 5.09 3.28
CA GLY A 183 11.09 3.67 3.64
C GLY A 183 12.05 3.34 4.79
N ASP A 184 12.93 4.27 5.19
CA ASP A 184 13.88 4.05 6.30
C ASP A 184 13.33 4.47 7.67
N MET A 185 12.16 5.10 7.70
CA MET A 185 11.53 5.52 8.95
C MET A 185 11.01 4.32 9.71
N GLU A 186 11.05 4.39 11.04
CA GLU A 186 10.40 3.38 11.87
C GLU A 186 8.90 3.34 11.59
N GLN A 187 8.33 2.13 11.64
CA GLN A 187 6.90 1.92 11.36
C GLN A 187 6.01 2.78 12.27
N ARG A 188 6.40 2.98 13.53
CA ARG A 188 5.69 3.83 14.50
C ARG A 188 5.59 5.28 14.03
N ASP A 189 6.67 5.84 13.50
CA ASP A 189 6.69 7.22 13.01
C ASP A 189 5.82 7.36 11.76
N ARG A 190 5.88 6.38 10.85
CA ARG A 190 5.04 6.34 9.64
C ARG A 190 3.55 6.32 9.99
N GLU A 191 3.15 5.56 11.01
CA GLU A 191 1.77 5.50 11.49
C GLU A 191 1.31 6.84 12.07
N VAL A 192 2.16 7.51 12.85
CA VAL A 192 1.88 8.84 13.40
C VAL A 192 1.70 9.86 12.27
N ILE A 193 2.61 9.88 11.29
CA ILE A 193 2.55 10.79 10.13
C ILE A 193 1.28 10.55 9.32
N MET A 194 0.96 9.29 9.02
CA MET A 194 -0.28 8.95 8.29
C MET A 194 -1.53 9.30 9.07
N LYS A 195 -1.50 9.21 10.41
CA LYS A 195 -2.60 9.65 11.26
C LYS A 195 -2.77 11.17 11.21
N GLN A 196 -1.67 11.92 11.30
CA GLN A 196 -1.67 13.39 11.21
C GLN A 196 -2.12 13.89 9.84
N PHE A 197 -1.72 13.21 8.77
CA PHE A 197 -2.17 13.54 7.42
C PHE A 197 -3.66 13.24 7.24
N ARG A 198 -4.15 12.07 7.67
CA ARG A 198 -5.59 11.73 7.58
C ARG A 198 -6.47 12.61 8.46
N SER A 199 -5.98 13.10 9.59
CA SER A 199 -6.72 14.04 10.45
C SER A 199 -6.71 15.48 9.93
N GLY A 200 -5.92 15.78 8.88
CA GLY A 200 -5.74 17.14 8.36
C GLY A 200 -4.82 18.01 9.22
N SER A 201 -4.15 17.44 10.22
CA SER A 201 -3.16 18.16 11.05
C SER A 201 -1.92 18.51 10.23
N SER A 202 -1.60 17.69 9.23
CA SER A 202 -0.68 18.03 8.14
C SER A 202 -1.44 18.09 6.83
N ARG A 203 -1.16 19.12 6.03
CA ARG A 203 -1.85 19.34 4.74
C ARG A 203 -1.04 18.83 3.56
N VAL A 204 0.27 18.69 3.71
CA VAL A 204 1.18 18.30 2.63
C VAL A 204 1.97 17.07 3.07
N LEU A 205 1.85 15.97 2.32
CA LEU A 205 2.65 14.77 2.51
C LEU A 205 3.71 14.66 1.40
N ILE A 206 4.99 14.60 1.77
CA ILE A 206 6.10 14.38 0.85
C ILE A 206 6.58 12.93 1.02
N THR A 207 6.61 12.15 -0.06
CA THR A 207 6.95 10.71 -0.02
C THR A 207 7.79 10.23 -1.20
#